data_AF-A0A5K0WKA3-F1
#
_entry.id   AF-A0A5K0WKA3-F1
#
_cell.length_a   1.000
_cell.length_b   1.000
_cell.length_c   1.000
_cell.angle_alpha   90.00
_cell.angle_beta   90.00
_cell.angle_gamma   90.00
#
_symmetry.space_group_name_H-M   'P 1'
#
loop_
_entity.id
_entity.type
_entity.pdbx_description
1 polymer ?
#
loop_
_entity_poly.entity_id
_entity_poly.type
_entity_poly.pdbx_seq_one_letter_code
_entity_poly.pdbx_strand_id
1 'polypeptide(L)'
;MDSSVELIAEVPGFIRLHKDGRVERLNGNERVPPSTDHHPTGVSSKDVLIDPGTGLSARLYLPPLSGNHHRRPLLIYFHGGGFFIQSAFSPFYHNYVNSLVAESGAVAVSVEYRLAPEHPVPACHHDCWVAFQWVARQTGPGAEPWIADHVDLGRIVLAGDSAGANLVHHVAMGAGGASAVHGSGPPIEDPVKIQGIIL
;
A
#
# COMPACT_ATOMS: atom_id res chain seq x y z
N MET A 1 4.45 18.49 38.61
CA MET A 1 3.90 17.61 37.55
C MET A 1 4.86 17.71 36.39
N ASP A 2 5.33 16.58 35.88
CA ASP A 2 6.26 16.58 34.75
C ASP A 2 5.53 17.11 33.51
N SER A 3 6.00 18.24 32.97
CA SER A 3 5.41 18.89 31.80
C SER A 3 5.63 18.11 30.50
N SER A 4 6.43 17.04 30.51
CA SER A 4 6.66 16.15 29.37
C SER A 4 5.42 15.33 28.98
N VAL A 5 4.49 15.09 29.92
CA VAL A 5 3.30 14.26 29.71
C VAL A 5 2.13 15.06 29.11
N GLU A 6 2.27 16.39 28.99
CA GLU A 6 1.23 17.29 28.47
C GLU A 6 0.81 16.91 27.03
N LEU A 7 -0.47 16.66 26.83
CA LEU A 7 -1.08 16.43 25.52
C LEU A 7 -1.17 17.75 24.75
N ILE A 8 -0.69 17.77 23.51
CA ILE A 8 -0.79 18.92 22.60
C ILE A 8 -1.88 18.76 21.55
N ALA A 9 -2.24 17.52 21.21
CA ALA A 9 -3.36 17.21 20.33
C ALA A 9 -3.85 15.77 20.57
N GLU A 10 -5.12 15.52 20.30
CA GLU A 10 -5.72 14.19 20.38
C GLU A 10 -6.82 14.07 19.32
N VAL A 11 -6.89 12.90 18.70
CA VAL A 11 -8.12 12.41 18.07
C VAL A 11 -8.63 11.27 18.95
N PRO A 12 -9.72 11.48 19.72
CA PRO A 12 -10.15 10.55 20.74
C PRO A 12 -10.30 9.12 20.21
N GLY A 13 -9.65 8.16 20.88
CA GLY A 13 -9.68 6.75 20.51
C GLY A 13 -8.75 6.34 19.36
N PHE A 14 -7.97 7.26 18.77
CA PHE A 14 -7.09 6.96 17.64
C PHE A 14 -5.64 7.35 17.87
N ILE A 15 -5.36 8.60 18.24
CA ILE A 15 -3.98 9.11 18.37
C ILE A 15 -3.89 10.24 19.39
N ARG A 16 -2.79 10.28 20.13
CA ARG A 16 -2.41 11.32 21.09
C ARG A 16 -1.01 11.81 20.79
N LEU A 17 -0.84 13.12 20.79
CA LEU A 17 0.44 13.79 20.60
C LEU A 17 0.83 14.45 21.91
N HIS A 18 2.04 14.17 22.37
CA HIS A 18 2.61 14.75 23.58
C HIS A 18 3.60 15.86 23.23
N LYS A 19 3.76 16.82 24.14
CA LYS A 19 4.65 17.97 23.99
C LYS A 19 6.12 17.60 23.80
N ASP A 20 6.53 16.46 24.34
CA ASP A 20 7.87 15.89 24.19
C ASP A 20 8.12 15.24 22.81
N GLY A 21 7.13 15.26 21.92
CA GLY A 21 7.20 14.67 20.58
C GLY A 21 6.73 13.21 20.52
N ARG A 22 6.36 12.59 21.65
CA ARG A 22 5.83 11.23 21.67
C ARG A 22 4.48 11.16 20.96
N VAL A 23 4.36 10.18 20.07
CA VAL A 23 3.11 9.82 19.38
C VAL A 23 2.59 8.52 19.98
N GLU A 24 1.41 8.57 20.58
CA GLU A 24 0.70 7.38 21.06
C GLU A 24 -0.48 7.11 20.13
N ARG A 25 -0.38 6.05 19.32
CA ARG A 25 -1.51 5.53 18.55
C ARG A 25 -2.30 4.59 19.46
N LEU A 26 -3.60 4.78 19.58
CA LEU A 26 -4.49 3.98 20.43
C LEU A 26 -5.25 2.90 19.64
N ASN A 27 -5.17 2.97 18.31
CA ASN A 27 -5.86 2.06 17.39
C ASN A 27 -5.00 1.81 16.15
N GLY A 28 -5.15 0.64 15.52
CA GLY A 28 -4.48 0.32 14.25
C GLY A 28 -2.98 0.00 14.36
N ASN A 29 -2.48 -0.32 15.56
CA ASN A 29 -1.08 -0.71 15.79
C ASN A 29 -0.82 -2.21 15.68
N GLU A 30 -1.88 -3.02 15.74
CA GLU A 30 -1.73 -4.46 15.59
C GLU A 30 -1.18 -4.77 14.19
N ARG A 31 -0.36 -5.82 14.13
CA ARG A 31 0.30 -6.29 12.91
C ARG A 31 0.17 -7.81 12.88
N VAL A 32 -0.18 -8.37 11.73
CA VAL A 32 -0.20 -9.82 11.50
C VAL A 32 0.96 -10.20 10.57
N PRO A 33 1.62 -11.34 10.79
CA PRO A 33 2.66 -11.81 9.88
C PRO A 33 2.06 -12.15 8.50
N PRO A 34 2.85 -12.09 7.42
CA PRO A 34 2.44 -12.70 6.17
C PRO A 34 2.43 -14.22 6.32
N SER A 35 1.68 -14.92 5.46
CA SER A 35 1.63 -16.38 5.43
C SER A 35 1.61 -16.91 4.01
N THR A 36 2.47 -17.87 3.71
CA THR A 36 2.43 -18.69 2.48
C THR A 36 1.73 -20.03 2.68
N ASP A 37 1.32 -20.34 3.90
CA ASP A 37 0.77 -21.65 4.28
C ASP A 37 -0.74 -21.58 4.46
N HIS A 38 -1.44 -22.55 3.85
CA HIS A 38 -2.81 -23.04 4.16
C HIS A 38 -3.76 -22.02 4.81
N HIS A 39 -3.84 -20.81 4.24
CA HIS A 39 -4.84 -19.84 4.63
C HIS A 39 -6.22 -20.37 4.24
N PRO A 40 -7.31 -20.13 5.00
CA PRO A 40 -8.64 -20.65 4.66
C PRO A 40 -9.12 -20.24 3.26
N THR A 41 -8.65 -19.10 2.75
CA THR A 41 -8.93 -18.60 1.39
C THR A 41 -7.96 -19.15 0.32
N GLY A 42 -6.90 -19.84 0.72
CA GLY A 42 -5.80 -20.28 -0.13
C GLY A 42 -4.88 -19.17 -0.66
N VAL A 43 -5.09 -17.92 -0.26
CA VAL A 43 -4.24 -16.77 -0.63
C VAL A 43 -2.93 -16.80 0.16
N SER A 44 -1.82 -16.74 -0.55
CA SER A 44 -0.48 -16.56 0.04
C SER A 44 -0.13 -15.08 0.14
N SER A 45 0.67 -14.70 1.12
CA SER A 45 1.17 -13.34 1.30
C SER A 45 2.64 -13.31 1.71
N LYS A 46 3.33 -12.23 1.35
CA LYS A 46 4.72 -11.95 1.76
C LYS A 46 4.97 -10.45 1.79
N ASP A 47 5.93 -10.01 2.60
CA ASP A 47 6.32 -8.61 2.68
C ASP A 47 7.55 -8.35 1.81
N VAL A 48 7.59 -7.18 1.14
CA VAL A 48 8.69 -6.74 0.29
C VAL A 48 9.11 -5.32 0.65
N LEU A 49 10.41 -5.04 0.57
CA LEU A 49 10.96 -3.70 0.70
C LEU A 49 11.01 -3.05 -0.69
N ILE A 50 10.32 -1.92 -0.85
CA ILE A 50 10.24 -1.16 -2.10
C ILE A 50 11.38 -0.15 -2.19
N ASP A 51 11.59 0.62 -1.12
CA ASP A 51 12.65 1.63 -1.04
C ASP A 51 13.37 1.56 0.32
N PRO A 52 14.62 1.08 0.36
CA PRO A 52 15.43 1.04 1.58
C PRO A 52 15.72 2.41 2.19
N GLY A 53 15.74 3.48 1.39
CA GLY A 53 16.06 4.83 1.87
C GLY A 53 14.97 5.43 2.77
N THR A 54 13.72 5.07 2.50
CA THR A 54 12.53 5.52 3.25
C THR A 54 11.94 4.45 4.14
N GLY A 55 12.35 3.18 3.96
CA GLY A 55 11.70 2.03 4.60
C GLY A 55 10.36 1.64 3.98
N LEU A 56 10.00 2.23 2.83
CA LEU A 56 8.75 1.94 2.14
C LEU A 56 8.68 0.46 1.79
N SER A 57 7.61 -0.19 2.23
CA SER A 57 7.38 -1.62 2.03
C SER A 57 5.95 -1.88 1.56
N ALA A 58 5.66 -3.12 1.19
CA ALA A 58 4.32 -3.56 0.88
C ALA A 58 4.12 -5.02 1.24
N ARG A 59 2.87 -5.41 1.48
CA ARG A 59 2.46 -6.81 1.50
C ARG A 59 1.92 -7.22 0.14
N LEU A 60 2.53 -8.24 -0.45
CA LEU A 60 2.03 -8.90 -1.64
C LEU A 60 1.05 -10.01 -1.27
N TYR A 61 0.06 -10.22 -2.12
CA TYR A 61 -0.93 -11.29 -2.02
C TYR A 61 -1.05 -12.01 -3.34
N LEU A 62 -0.94 -13.34 -3.31
CA LEU A 62 -1.03 -14.22 -4.46
C LEU A 62 -2.21 -15.18 -4.26
N PRO A 63 -3.24 -15.15 -5.11
CA PRO A 63 -4.34 -16.10 -5.03
C PRO A 63 -3.87 -17.52 -5.39
N PRO A 64 -4.66 -18.56 -5.04
CA PRO A 64 -4.36 -19.93 -5.45
C PRO A 64 -4.03 -20.04 -6.93
N LEU A 65 -2.89 -20.64 -7.23
CA LEU A 65 -2.47 -20.93 -8.60
C LEU A 65 -3.20 -22.18 -9.11
N SER A 66 -4.51 -22.06 -9.36
CA SER A 66 -5.32 -23.11 -9.99
C SER A 66 -5.85 -22.64 -11.35
N GLY A 67 -5.83 -23.53 -12.34
CA GLY A 67 -6.29 -23.27 -13.72
C GLY A 67 -5.19 -22.83 -14.70
N ASN A 68 -5.60 -22.44 -15.91
CA ASN A 68 -4.69 -22.03 -16.99
C ASN A 68 -3.79 -20.86 -16.55
N HIS A 69 -2.54 -20.87 -17.03
CA HIS A 69 -1.47 -19.88 -16.79
C HIS A 69 -1.75 -18.49 -17.41
N HIS A 70 -2.95 -17.94 -17.23
CA HIS A 70 -3.25 -16.58 -17.65
C HIS A 70 -2.70 -15.60 -16.62
N ARG A 71 -1.95 -14.60 -17.10
CA ARG A 71 -1.49 -13.48 -16.27
C ARG A 71 -2.73 -12.75 -15.69
N ARG A 72 -2.66 -12.42 -14.41
CA ARG A 72 -3.77 -11.92 -13.58
C ARG A 72 -3.75 -10.39 -13.52
N PRO A 73 -4.89 -9.71 -13.29
CA PRO A 73 -4.90 -8.31 -12.91
C PRO A 73 -4.07 -8.05 -11.66
N LEU A 74 -3.61 -6.82 -11.50
CA LEU A 74 -2.97 -6.35 -10.28
C LEU A 74 -3.85 -5.33 -9.56
N LEU A 75 -4.02 -5.50 -8.26
CA LEU A 75 -4.59 -4.52 -7.36
C LEU A 75 -3.46 -3.83 -6.59
N ILE A 76 -3.30 -2.52 -6.74
CA ILE A 76 -2.45 -1.73 -5.82
C ILE A 76 -3.38 -1.10 -4.79
N TYR A 77 -3.23 -1.49 -3.53
CA TYR A 77 -4.11 -1.08 -2.44
C TYR A 77 -3.41 -0.09 -1.50
N PHE A 78 -4.08 1.02 -1.21
CA PHE A 78 -3.66 2.00 -0.21
C PHE A 78 -4.68 2.01 0.94
N HIS A 79 -4.24 1.64 2.13
CA HIS A 79 -5.13 1.56 3.28
C HIS A 79 -5.60 2.95 3.75
N GLY A 80 -6.79 3.03 4.35
CA GLY A 80 -7.27 4.21 5.06
C GLY A 80 -6.63 4.41 6.44
N GLY A 81 -7.22 5.27 7.29
CA GLY A 81 -6.67 5.61 8.61
C GLY A 81 -6.22 7.06 8.76
N GLY A 82 -6.83 7.99 8.02
CA GLY A 82 -6.59 9.43 8.19
C GLY A 82 -5.16 9.89 7.94
N PHE A 83 -4.32 9.06 7.30
CA PHE A 83 -2.86 9.23 7.15
C PHE A 83 -2.04 9.09 8.44
N PHE A 84 -2.65 8.70 9.58
CA PHE A 84 -1.94 8.65 10.87
C PHE A 84 -2.15 7.35 11.68
N ILE A 85 -3.00 6.42 11.25
CA ILE A 85 -3.17 5.09 11.86
C ILE A 85 -3.26 3.99 10.79
N GLN A 86 -3.34 2.74 11.25
CA GLN A 86 -3.45 1.52 10.44
C GLN A 86 -2.17 1.20 9.66
N SER A 87 -2.22 0.14 8.86
CA SER A 87 -1.10 -0.44 8.14
C SER A 87 -1.59 -1.46 7.13
N ALA A 88 -0.82 -1.66 6.07
CA ALA A 88 -0.98 -2.80 5.14
C ALA A 88 -0.88 -4.16 5.86
N PHE A 89 -0.23 -4.19 7.02
CA PHE A 89 -0.04 -5.37 7.85
C PHE A 89 -1.03 -5.45 9.02
N SER A 90 -1.96 -4.49 9.15
CA SER A 90 -2.96 -4.56 10.23
C SER A 90 -3.95 -5.71 9.98
N PRO A 91 -4.49 -6.38 11.02
CA PRO A 91 -5.44 -7.46 10.83
C PRO A 91 -6.64 -7.04 9.97
N PHE A 92 -7.12 -5.82 10.15
CA PHE A 92 -8.25 -5.27 9.41
C PHE A 92 -7.99 -5.22 7.89
N TYR A 93 -6.92 -4.52 7.49
CA TYR A 93 -6.59 -4.40 6.06
C TYR A 93 -6.02 -5.69 5.48
N HIS A 94 -5.30 -6.48 6.28
CA HIS A 94 -4.83 -7.77 5.85
C HIS A 94 -5.97 -8.70 5.45
N ASN A 95 -6.98 -8.83 6.31
CA ASN A 95 -8.13 -9.68 6.05
C ASN A 95 -8.96 -9.15 4.87
N TYR A 96 -9.15 -7.83 4.79
CA TYR A 96 -9.89 -7.21 3.69
C TYR A 96 -9.24 -7.46 2.33
N VAL A 97 -7.93 -7.16 2.19
CA VAL A 97 -7.20 -7.37 0.93
C VAL A 97 -7.10 -8.86 0.61
N ASN A 98 -6.92 -9.73 1.60
CA ASN A 98 -6.92 -11.18 1.41
C ASN A 98 -8.26 -11.66 0.80
N SER A 99 -9.39 -11.23 1.35
CA SER A 99 -10.72 -11.56 0.81
C SER A 99 -10.91 -11.01 -0.61
N LEU A 100 -10.48 -9.77 -0.89
CA LEU A 100 -10.54 -9.22 -2.25
C LEU A 100 -9.74 -10.06 -3.25
N VAL A 101 -8.54 -10.51 -2.88
CA VAL A 101 -7.68 -11.35 -3.72
C VAL A 101 -8.30 -12.73 -3.94
N ALA A 102 -8.88 -13.33 -2.90
CA ALA A 102 -9.55 -14.62 -2.98
C ALA A 102 -10.74 -14.59 -3.95
N GLU A 103 -11.57 -13.54 -3.87
CA GLU A 103 -12.79 -13.41 -4.68
C GLU A 103 -12.49 -12.95 -6.12
N SER A 104 -11.54 -12.04 -6.31
CA SER A 104 -11.24 -11.46 -7.63
C SER A 104 -10.25 -12.29 -8.46
N GLY A 105 -9.43 -13.12 -7.79
CA GLY A 105 -8.31 -13.81 -8.43
C GLY A 105 -7.19 -12.90 -8.93
N ALA A 106 -7.17 -11.62 -8.54
CA ALA A 106 -6.09 -10.67 -8.81
C ALA A 106 -4.90 -10.87 -7.85
N VAL A 107 -3.70 -10.51 -8.28
CA VAL A 107 -2.57 -10.31 -7.36
C VAL A 107 -2.75 -8.95 -6.68
N ALA A 108 -2.34 -8.78 -5.43
CA ALA A 108 -2.38 -7.47 -4.76
C ALA A 108 -1.03 -7.02 -4.21
N VAL A 109 -0.80 -5.71 -4.21
CA VAL A 109 0.28 -5.00 -3.54
C VAL A 109 -0.37 -4.00 -2.57
N SER A 110 -0.39 -4.33 -1.28
CA SER A 110 -0.91 -3.44 -0.22
C SER A 110 0.25 -2.63 0.36
N VAL A 111 0.25 -1.32 0.16
CA VAL A 111 1.42 -0.46 0.43
C VAL A 111 1.43 0.04 1.87
N GLU A 112 2.56 -0.15 2.55
CA GLU A 112 2.85 0.38 3.89
C GLU A 112 3.51 1.77 3.74
N TYR A 113 2.69 2.80 3.54
CA TYR A 113 3.16 4.17 3.39
C TYR A 113 3.43 4.83 4.76
N ARG A 114 4.32 5.83 4.79
CA ARG A 114 4.67 6.55 6.02
C ARG A 114 3.50 7.36 6.57
N LEU A 115 3.35 7.36 7.90
CA LEU A 115 2.25 8.00 8.60
C LEU A 115 2.67 9.35 9.23
N ALA A 116 1.71 10.26 9.30
CA ALA A 116 1.78 11.44 10.14
C ALA A 116 1.61 11.08 11.62
N PRO A 117 2.13 11.91 12.54
CA PRO A 117 2.89 13.14 12.30
C PRO A 117 4.40 12.96 12.08
N GLU A 118 4.95 11.76 12.27
CA GLU A 118 6.39 11.48 12.10
C GLU A 118 6.84 11.80 10.65
N HIS A 119 5.94 11.55 9.70
CA HIS A 119 6.11 11.90 8.29
C HIS A 119 4.87 12.65 7.79
N PRO A 120 4.83 13.98 7.92
CA PRO A 120 3.70 14.79 7.47
C PRO A 120 3.44 14.66 5.96
N VAL A 121 2.23 14.99 5.53
CA VAL A 121 1.90 15.19 4.11
C VAL A 121 2.93 16.16 3.50
N PRO A 122 3.55 15.86 2.34
CA PRO A 122 3.13 14.86 1.35
C PRO A 122 3.86 13.50 1.39
N ALA A 123 4.48 13.08 2.50
CA ALA A 123 5.28 11.84 2.54
C ALA A 123 4.52 10.59 2.06
N CYS A 124 3.28 10.37 2.52
CA CYS A 124 2.44 9.26 2.08
C CYS A 124 2.12 9.29 0.57
N HIS A 125 1.91 10.48 -0.01
CA HIS A 125 1.67 10.63 -1.45
C HIS A 125 2.91 10.25 -2.26
N HIS A 126 4.08 10.69 -1.80
CA HIS A 126 5.36 10.33 -2.42
C HIS A 126 5.59 8.82 -2.36
N ASP A 127 5.34 8.20 -1.21
CA ASP A 127 5.48 6.76 -1.02
C ASP A 127 4.56 5.95 -1.96
N CYS A 128 3.28 6.33 -2.06
CA CYS A 128 2.35 5.67 -2.96
C CYS A 128 2.72 5.84 -4.44
N TRP A 129 3.28 7.00 -4.81
CA TRP A 129 3.80 7.22 -6.15
C TRP A 129 5.04 6.36 -6.44
N VAL A 130 5.99 6.30 -5.50
CA VAL A 130 7.18 5.44 -5.60
C VAL A 130 6.78 3.97 -5.69
N ALA A 131 5.81 3.53 -4.89
CA ALA A 131 5.30 2.16 -4.96
C ALA A 131 4.66 1.84 -6.32
N PHE A 132 3.87 2.76 -6.89
CA PHE A 132 3.33 2.62 -8.24
C PHE A 132 4.44 2.50 -9.30
N GLN A 133 5.45 3.37 -9.24
CA GLN A 133 6.60 3.31 -10.14
C GLN A 133 7.43 2.03 -9.96
N TRP A 134 7.56 1.54 -8.74
CA TRP A 134 8.22 0.27 -8.44
C TRP A 134 7.48 -0.89 -9.09
N VAL A 135 6.15 -0.96 -8.94
CA VAL A 135 5.30 -1.97 -9.62
C VAL A 135 5.48 -1.91 -11.14
N ALA A 136 5.48 -0.71 -11.71
CA ALA A 136 5.62 -0.50 -13.15
C ALA A 136 6.94 -1.02 -13.73
N ARG A 137 7.97 -1.17 -12.89
CA ARG A 137 9.31 -1.63 -13.27
C ARG A 137 9.54 -3.11 -13.01
N GLN A 138 8.51 -3.87 -12.62
CA GLN A 138 8.63 -5.31 -12.35
C GLN A 138 8.63 -6.16 -13.64
N THR A 139 9.41 -5.72 -14.62
CA THR A 139 9.66 -6.37 -15.90
C THR A 139 11.16 -6.56 -16.08
N GLY A 140 11.61 -7.80 -16.25
CA GLY A 140 13.01 -8.11 -16.56
C GLY A 140 13.84 -8.61 -15.37
N PRO A 141 15.19 -8.63 -15.50
CA PRO A 141 16.08 -9.23 -14.51
C PRO A 141 15.96 -8.56 -13.13
N GLY A 142 15.80 -9.36 -12.09
CA GLY A 142 15.66 -8.88 -10.72
C GLY A 142 14.26 -8.36 -10.34
N ALA A 143 13.29 -8.48 -11.24
CA ALA A 143 11.89 -8.21 -10.91
C ALA A 143 11.37 -9.18 -9.84
N GLU A 144 10.41 -8.71 -9.06
CA GLU A 144 9.74 -9.45 -8.00
C GLU A 144 8.96 -10.63 -8.63
N PRO A 145 9.28 -11.90 -8.30
CA PRO A 145 8.73 -13.06 -8.99
C PRO A 145 7.20 -13.16 -9.02
N TRP A 146 6.49 -12.78 -7.94
CA TRP A 146 5.02 -12.89 -7.96
C TRP A 146 4.39 -11.92 -8.95
N ILE A 147 5.00 -10.74 -9.15
CA ILE A 147 4.56 -9.79 -10.15
C ILE A 147 5.06 -10.21 -11.55
N ALA A 148 6.34 -10.52 -11.69
CA ALA A 148 6.95 -10.87 -12.96
C ALA A 148 6.34 -12.12 -13.63
N ASP A 149 5.96 -13.12 -12.84
CA ASP A 149 5.50 -14.42 -13.35
C ASP A 149 3.98 -14.50 -13.48
N HIS A 150 3.23 -13.75 -12.66
CA HIS A 150 1.78 -13.93 -12.54
C HIS A 150 0.92 -12.73 -12.93
N VAL A 151 1.50 -11.54 -13.17
CA VAL A 151 0.72 -10.29 -13.32
C VAL A 151 0.75 -9.72 -14.73
N ASP A 152 -0.41 -9.36 -15.27
CA ASP A 152 -0.51 -8.53 -16.48
C ASP A 152 -0.46 -7.04 -16.08
N LEU A 153 0.68 -6.38 -16.30
CA LEU A 153 0.86 -4.94 -16.00
C LEU A 153 0.02 -4.02 -16.92
N GLY A 154 -0.61 -4.56 -17.96
CA GLY A 154 -1.65 -3.87 -18.73
C GLY A 154 -3.03 -3.85 -18.04
N ARG A 155 -3.16 -4.48 -16.86
CA ARG A 155 -4.41 -4.67 -16.10
C ARG A 155 -4.25 -4.27 -14.63
N ILE A 156 -3.82 -3.04 -14.38
CA ILE A 156 -3.70 -2.51 -13.01
C ILE A 156 -5.01 -1.85 -12.56
N VAL A 157 -5.43 -2.13 -11.33
CA VAL A 157 -6.50 -1.46 -10.62
C VAL A 157 -5.90 -0.79 -9.39
N LEU A 158 -6.18 0.51 -9.21
CA LEU A 158 -5.83 1.23 -7.98
C LEU A 158 -7.03 1.18 -7.04
N ALA A 159 -6.80 0.89 -5.77
CA ALA A 159 -7.86 0.83 -4.78
C ALA A 159 -7.42 1.36 -3.41
N GLY A 160 -8.37 1.88 -2.64
CA GLY A 160 -8.13 2.34 -1.29
C GLY A 160 -9.38 2.97 -0.71
N ASP A 161 -9.50 3.00 0.62
CA ASP A 161 -10.65 3.53 1.33
C ASP A 161 -10.28 4.79 2.12
N SER A 162 -11.22 5.73 2.26
CA SER A 162 -11.02 6.92 3.11
C SER A 162 -9.75 7.72 2.72
N ALA A 163 -8.77 7.84 3.61
CA ALA A 163 -7.46 8.44 3.30
C ALA A 163 -6.72 7.72 2.16
N GLY A 164 -6.89 6.40 2.04
CA GLY A 164 -6.36 5.59 0.93
C GLY A 164 -6.97 5.96 -0.41
N ALA A 165 -8.28 6.24 -0.46
CA ALA A 165 -8.96 6.70 -1.67
C ALA A 165 -8.40 8.06 -2.17
N ASN A 166 -8.01 8.93 -1.24
CA ASN A 166 -7.32 10.18 -1.57
C ASN A 166 -5.96 9.91 -2.23
N LEU A 167 -5.19 8.93 -1.74
CA LEU A 167 -3.91 8.52 -2.33
C LEU A 167 -4.09 7.91 -3.72
N VAL A 168 -5.13 7.07 -3.90
CA VAL A 168 -5.51 6.52 -5.22
C VAL A 168 -5.75 7.64 -6.22
N HIS A 169 -6.54 8.65 -5.86
CA HIS A 169 -6.80 9.79 -6.72
C HIS A 169 -5.50 10.47 -7.16
N HIS A 170 -4.59 10.77 -6.24
CA HIS A 170 -3.33 11.45 -6.56
C HIS A 170 -2.43 10.61 -7.47
N VAL A 171 -2.30 9.30 -7.22
CA VAL A 171 -1.50 8.40 -8.06
C VAL A 171 -2.12 8.28 -9.46
N ALA A 172 -3.44 8.14 -9.56
CA ALA A 172 -4.13 8.05 -10.84
C ALA A 172 -3.94 9.32 -11.68
N MET A 173 -4.06 10.50 -11.07
CA MET A 173 -3.83 11.78 -11.75
C MET A 173 -2.37 11.90 -12.22
N GLY A 174 -1.41 11.52 -11.37
CA GLY A 174 0.00 11.50 -11.73
C GLY A 174 0.31 10.58 -12.91
N ALA A 175 -0.27 9.38 -12.92
CA ALA A 175 -0.09 8.41 -14.01
C ALA A 175 -0.74 8.88 -15.32
N GLY A 176 -1.84 9.65 -15.25
CA GLY A 176 -2.50 10.26 -16.39
C GLY A 176 -1.79 11.49 -16.98
N GLY A 177 -0.62 11.87 -16.46
CA GLY A 177 0.15 13.03 -16.94
C GLY A 177 -0.31 14.38 -16.40
N ALA A 178 -1.29 14.40 -15.49
CA ALA A 178 -1.55 15.60 -14.70
C ALA A 178 -0.45 15.67 -13.63
N SER A 179 0.44 16.66 -13.77
CA SER A 179 1.65 16.82 -12.95
C SER A 179 1.38 16.54 -11.47
N ALA A 180 1.71 15.33 -11.00
CA ALA A 180 1.71 15.02 -9.58
C ALA A 180 2.80 15.88 -8.93
N VAL A 181 2.47 16.45 -7.78
CA VAL A 181 3.33 17.35 -7.01
C VAL A 181 4.69 16.70 -6.80
N HIS A 182 5.70 17.20 -7.53
CA HIS A 182 7.14 16.96 -7.40
C HIS A 182 7.62 15.51 -7.19
N GLY A 183 7.54 14.69 -8.25
CA GLY A 183 8.28 13.42 -8.34
C GLY A 183 9.14 13.36 -9.60
N SER A 184 10.41 13.80 -9.51
CA SER A 184 11.39 13.72 -10.60
C SER A 184 11.91 12.28 -10.76
N GLY A 185 11.15 11.43 -11.43
CA GLY A 185 11.60 10.13 -11.93
C GLY A 185 11.53 10.10 -13.45
N PRO A 186 12.38 9.31 -14.14
CA PRO A 186 12.29 9.17 -15.59
C PRO A 186 10.92 8.57 -15.98
N PRO A 187 10.39 8.91 -17.17
CA PRO A 187 9.13 8.37 -17.67
C PRO A 187 9.14 6.84 -17.65
N ILE A 188 8.00 6.22 -17.37
CA ILE A 188 7.83 4.77 -17.48
C ILE A 188 7.79 4.44 -18.99
N GLU A 189 8.77 3.67 -19.48
CA GLU A 189 9.01 3.45 -20.92
C GLU A 189 8.04 2.43 -21.56
N ASP A 190 7.37 1.57 -20.78
CA ASP A 190 6.33 0.64 -21.26
C ASP A 190 4.99 0.93 -20.55
N PRO A 191 3.85 1.07 -21.25
CA PRO A 191 2.65 1.63 -20.66
C PRO A 191 1.97 0.62 -19.74
N VAL A 192 2.26 0.73 -18.45
CA VAL A 192 1.33 0.33 -17.41
C VAL A 192 -0.01 0.98 -17.69
N LYS A 193 -1.08 0.18 -17.68
CA LYS A 193 -2.43 0.68 -17.93
C LYS A 193 -3.30 0.50 -16.69
N ILE A 194 -3.73 1.63 -16.12
CA ILE A 194 -4.77 1.65 -15.09
C ILE A 194 -6.11 1.36 -15.79
N GLN A 195 -6.71 0.23 -15.46
CA GLN A 195 -8.00 -0.23 -15.99
C GLN A 195 -9.18 0.07 -15.07
N GLY A 196 -8.93 0.44 -13.81
CA GLY A 196 -9.97 0.76 -12.85
C GLY A 196 -9.44 1.49 -11.62
N ILE A 197 -10.35 2.20 -10.96
CA ILE A 197 -10.15 2.89 -9.69
C ILE A 197 -11.30 2.49 -8.77
N ILE A 198 -11.00 2.05 -7.54
CA ILE A 198 -11.98 1.73 -6.51
C ILE A 198 -11.69 2.64 -5.30
N LEU A 199 -12.68 3.43 -4.88
CA LEU A 199 -12.60 4.44 -3.81
C LEU A 199 -13.56 4.12 -2.67
#